data_AF-A0A3B4X311-F1
#
_entry.id   AF-A0A3B4X311-F1
#
_cell.length_a   1.000
_cell.length_b   1.000
_cell.length_c   1.000
_cell.angle_alpha   90.00
_cell.angle_beta   90.00
_cell.angle_gamma   90.00
#
_symmetry.space_group_name_H-M   'P 1'
#
loop_
_entity.id
_entity.type
_entity.pdbx_description
1 polymer ?
#
loop_
_entity_poly.entity_id
_entity_poly.type
_entity_poly.pdbx_seq_one_letter_code
_entity_poly.pdbx_strand_id
1 'polypeptide(L)'
;MLAHVTHSSLLRPLCVSLSSLIRWYYGNINRVKAEKLLLASQNKDGSFLVRISESHSDEYTISGKQHHHSHTDVSILSSDL
;
A
#
# COMPACT_ATOMS: atom_id res chain seq x y z
N MET A 1 -16.70 18.02 -46.56
CA MET A 1 -16.02 19.03 -45.72
C MET A 1 -17.11 19.78 -44.98
N LEU A 2 -17.17 19.91 -43.66
CA LEU A 2 -16.24 19.62 -42.56
C LEU A 2 -17.03 19.44 -41.26
N ALA A 3 -16.48 18.57 -40.41
CA ALA A 3 -16.57 18.48 -38.96
C ALA A 3 -17.96 18.38 -38.29
N HIS A 4 -18.26 17.14 -37.89
CA HIS A 4 -19.16 16.83 -36.79
C HIS A 4 -18.80 17.64 -35.55
N VAL A 5 -19.81 18.18 -34.87
CA VAL A 5 -19.70 18.67 -33.49
C VAL A 5 -19.47 17.47 -32.58
N THR A 6 -18.21 17.16 -32.32
CA THR A 6 -17.79 16.42 -31.12
C THR A 6 -17.58 17.41 -29.99
N HIS A 7 -17.54 16.90 -28.75
CA HIS A 7 -17.42 17.60 -27.46
C HIS A 7 -18.78 17.89 -26.84
N SER A 8 -19.27 17.07 -25.92
CA SER A 8 -18.71 17.10 -24.57
C SER A 8 -19.21 15.90 -23.74
N SER A 9 -18.55 14.75 -23.86
CA SER A 9 -18.65 13.68 -22.87
C SER A 9 -17.74 14.01 -21.67
N LEU A 10 -18.01 15.12 -20.97
CA LEU A 10 -17.30 15.49 -19.74
C LEU A 10 -18.12 15.12 -18.52
N LEU A 11 -18.30 13.81 -18.31
CA LEU A 11 -18.53 13.24 -16.99
C LEU A 11 -17.60 12.02 -16.86
N ARG A 12 -16.33 12.28 -16.56
CA ARG A 12 -15.44 11.29 -15.93
C ARG A 12 -15.21 11.77 -14.50
N PRO A 13 -16.01 11.31 -13.55
CA PRO A 13 -15.41 10.61 -12.41
C PRO A 13 -16.36 9.50 -11.94
N LEU A 14 -15.91 8.30 -11.59
CA LEU A 14 -15.06 8.05 -10.43
C LEU A 14 -14.55 6.60 -10.57
N CYS A 15 -13.43 6.37 -11.25
CA CYS A 15 -12.76 5.06 -11.14
C CYS A 15 -11.95 5.07 -9.85
N VAL A 16 -12.61 5.02 -8.70
CA VAL A 16 -11.96 4.48 -7.50
C VAL A 16 -12.00 2.97 -7.71
N SER A 17 -10.98 2.42 -8.36
CA SER A 17 -10.81 0.97 -8.37
C SER A 17 -10.89 0.49 -6.92
N LEU A 18 -11.62 -0.59 -6.61
CA LEU A 18 -11.71 -1.11 -5.23
C LEU A 18 -10.32 -1.42 -4.60
N SER A 19 -9.26 -1.50 -5.41
CA SER A 19 -7.86 -1.49 -4.97
C SER A 19 -7.40 -0.18 -4.31
N SER A 20 -8.18 0.89 -4.38
CA SER A 20 -7.84 2.23 -3.91
C SER A 20 -8.34 2.51 -2.47
N LEU A 21 -8.95 1.51 -1.80
CA LEU A 21 -9.27 1.55 -0.37
C LEU A 21 -8.31 0.68 0.48
N ILE A 22 -7.15 0.30 -0.07
CA ILE A 22 -6.16 -0.52 0.64
C ILE A 22 -5.69 0.24 1.88
N ARG A 23 -6.08 -0.26 3.05
CA ARG A 23 -5.50 0.12 4.34
C ARG A 23 -4.05 -0.38 4.32
N TRP A 24 -3.12 0.53 4.05
CA TRP A 24 -1.68 0.28 4.08
C TRP A 24 -1.11 0.55 5.48
N TYR A 25 -1.73 1.40 6.29
CA TYR A 25 -1.32 1.65 7.67
C TYR A 25 -2.05 0.74 8.66
N TYR A 26 -1.28 0.02 9.47
CA TYR A 26 -1.81 -0.92 10.47
C TYR A 26 -1.47 -0.54 11.91
N GLY A 27 -0.79 0.58 12.14
CA GLY A 27 -0.46 1.07 13.47
C GLY A 27 0.47 0.11 14.22
N ASN A 28 0.18 -0.14 15.50
CA ASN A 28 0.97 -1.00 16.36
C ASN A 28 0.70 -2.49 16.10
N ILE A 29 1.38 -3.06 15.11
CA ILE A 29 1.44 -4.50 14.88
C ILE A 29 2.89 -4.95 14.83
N ASN A 30 3.17 -6.16 15.32
CA ASN A 30 4.52 -6.74 15.30
C ASN A 30 4.90 -7.32 13.93
N ARG A 31 6.19 -7.59 13.77
CA ARG A 31 6.75 -8.18 12.54
C ARG A 31 6.06 -9.47 12.13
N VAL A 32 5.79 -10.35 13.09
CA VAL A 32 5.16 -11.67 12.84
C VAL A 32 3.73 -11.50 12.31
N LYS A 33 2.96 -10.56 12.85
CA LYS A 33 1.60 -10.26 12.38
C LYS A 33 1.63 -9.62 11.01
N ALA A 34 2.59 -8.72 10.75
CA ALA A 34 2.79 -8.12 9.44
C ALA A 34 3.11 -9.16 8.36
N GLU A 35 4.03 -10.09 8.66
CA GLU A 35 4.39 -11.19 7.75
C GLU A 35 3.18 -12.06 7.40
N LYS A 36 2.41 -12.49 8.40
CA LYS A 36 1.19 -13.29 8.17
C LYS A 36 0.18 -12.57 7.29
N LEU A 37 0.00 -11.26 7.48
CA LEU A 37 -0.87 -10.44 6.64
C LEU A 37 -0.34 -10.37 5.21
N LEU A 38 0.95 -10.07 5.03
CA LEU A 38 1.58 -9.93 3.72
C LEU A 38 1.60 -11.23 2.92
N LEU A 39 1.88 -12.36 3.56
CA LEU A 39 1.98 -13.67 2.92
C LEU A 39 0.61 -14.34 2.65
N ALA A 40 -0.49 -13.72 3.09
CA ALA A 40 -1.83 -14.22 2.81
C ALA A 40 -2.10 -14.31 1.29
N SER A 41 -2.84 -15.32 0.86
CA SER A 41 -2.99 -15.70 -0.56
C SER A 41 -3.63 -14.61 -1.43
N GLN A 42 -4.41 -13.71 -0.85
CA GLN A 42 -5.01 -12.57 -1.54
C GLN A 42 -3.99 -11.46 -1.92
N ASN A 43 -2.82 -11.45 -1.28
CA ASN A 43 -1.82 -10.41 -1.47
C ASN A 43 -0.82 -10.80 -2.55
N LYS A 44 -0.61 -9.88 -3.50
CA LYS A 44 0.31 -10.04 -4.63
C LYS A 44 1.73 -9.65 -4.23
N ASP A 45 2.71 -10.05 -5.01
CA ASP A 45 4.07 -9.53 -4.86
C ASP A 45 4.07 -8.00 -5.00
N GLY A 46 4.89 -7.33 -4.18
CA GLY A 46 4.86 -5.87 -4.05
C GLY A 46 3.78 -5.34 -3.10
N SER A 47 2.95 -6.20 -2.49
CA SER A 47 2.08 -5.79 -1.38
C SER A 47 2.94 -5.30 -0.22
N PHE A 48 2.53 -4.22 0.43
CA PHE A 48 3.23 -3.63 1.56
C PHE A 48 2.25 -3.14 2.62
N LEU A 49 2.77 -2.94 3.82
CA LEU A 49 2.08 -2.26 4.90
C LEU A 49 3.06 -1.44 5.74
N VAL A 50 2.54 -0.44 6.44
CA VAL A 50 3.27 0.41 7.38
C VAL A 50 2.79 0.09 8.79
N ARG A 51 3.73 -0.12 9.70
CA ARG A 51 3.51 -0.39 11.11
C ARG A 51 4.43 0.49 11.98
N ILE A 52 4.09 0.66 13.25
CA ILE A 52 4.99 1.26 14.23
C ILE A 52 6.09 0.25 14.56
N SER A 53 7.34 0.70 14.69
CA SER A 53 8.45 -0.17 15.08
C SER A 53 8.26 -0.68 16.52
N GLU A 54 8.56 -1.96 16.74
CA GLU A 54 8.46 -2.58 18.07
C GLU A 54 9.57 -2.10 19.01
N SER A 55 10.70 -1.70 18.44
CA SER A 55 11.88 -1.26 19.18
C SER A 55 11.86 0.23 19.49
N HIS A 56 11.24 1.03 18.61
CA HIS A 56 11.28 2.49 18.63
C HIS A 56 9.91 3.07 18.31
N SER A 57 9.21 3.63 19.31
CA SER A 57 7.87 4.19 19.12
C SER A 57 7.82 5.41 18.19
N ASP A 58 8.98 6.03 17.95
CA ASP A 58 9.23 7.16 17.07
C ASP A 58 9.65 6.75 15.66
N GLU A 59 9.60 5.44 15.34
CA GLU A 59 9.99 4.88 14.06
C GLU A 59 8.82 4.13 13.41
N TYR A 60 8.69 4.27 12.09
CA TYR A 60 7.77 3.53 11.27
C TYR A 60 8.52 2.47 10.47
N THR A 61 7.95 1.28 10.34
CA THR A 61 8.50 0.21 9.50
C THR A 61 7.56 -0.05 8.32
N ILE A 62 8.12 -0.06 7.11
CA ILE A 62 7.49 -0.56 5.90
C ILE A 62 7.84 -2.04 5.77
N SER A 63 6.84 -2.91 5.85
CA SER A 63 6.96 -4.34 5.63
C SER A 63 6.42 -4.68 4.24
N GLY A 64 7.18 -5.40 3.41
CA GLY A 64 6.83 -5.73 2.03
C GLY A 64 6.93 -7.23 1.70
N LYS A 65 6.07 -7.69 0.79
CA LYS A 65 6.14 -9.03 0.16
C LYS A 65 6.95 -8.95 -1.13
N GLN A 66 8.01 -9.74 -1.21
CA GLN A 66 8.87 -9.86 -2.40
C GLN A 66 8.57 -11.16 -3.17
N HIS A 67 8.94 -11.17 -4.46
CA HIS A 67 8.89 -12.35 -5.32
C HIS A 67 9.67 -13.49 -4.66
N HIS A 68 9.07 -14.70 -4.60
CA HIS A 68 9.55 -15.88 -3.86
C HIS A 68 9.19 -15.94 -2.36
N HIS A 69 8.07 -15.33 -1.95
CA HIS A 69 7.54 -15.43 -0.57
C HIS A 69 8.49 -14.89 0.51
N SER A 70 9.47 -14.05 0.15
CA SER A 70 10.33 -13.38 1.11
C SER A 70 9.67 -12.13 1.66
N HIS A 71 9.86 -11.90 2.97
CA HIS A 71 9.43 -10.70 3.68
C HIS A 71 10.64 -9.79 3.92
N THR A 72 10.51 -8.51 3.55
CA THR A 72 11.50 -7.47 3.82
C THR A 72 10.92 -6.36 4.69
N ASP A 73 11.75 -5.83 5.58
CA ASP A 73 11.40 -4.71 6.47
C ASP A 73 12.35 -3.54 6.17
N VAL A 74 11.80 -2.33 6.06
CA VAL A 74 12.55 -1.07 5.96
C VAL A 74 12.05 -0.12 7.04
N SER A 75 12.95 0.37 7.88
CA SER A 75 12.66 1.29 8.97
C SER A 75 12.92 2.74 8.57
N ILE A 76 12.03 3.65 8.99
CA ILE A 76 12.08 5.09 8.73
C ILE A 76 11.84 5.80 10.07
N LEU A 77 12.76 6.67 10.48
CA LEU A 77 12.59 7.46 11.69
C LEU A 77 11.56 8.56 11.43
N SER A 78 10.76 8.94 12.44
CA SER A 78 9.81 10.05 12.32
C SER A 78 10.47 11.39 11.96
N SER A 79 11.77 11.55 12.22
CA SER A 79 12.57 12.70 11.78
C SER A 79 12.86 12.74 10.29
N ASP A 80 12.66 11.63 9.57
CA ASP A 80 12.97 11.48 8.14
C ASP A 80 11.74 11.71 7.23
N LEU A 81 10.57 11.95 7.83
CA LEU A 81 9.27 12.23 7.16
C LEU A 81 8.96 13.73 7.16
#